data_AF-A0A8X7BP68-F1
#
_entry.id   AF-A0A8X7BP68-F1
#
_cell.length_a   1.000
_cell.length_b   1.000
_cell.length_c   1.000
_cell.angle_alpha   90.00
_cell.angle_beta   90.00
_cell.angle_gamma   90.00
#
_symmetry.space_group_name_H-M   'P 1'
#
loop_
_entity.id
_entity.type
_entity.pdbx_description
1 polymer ?
#
loop_
_entity_poly.entity_id
_entity_poly.type
_entity_poly.pdbx_seq_one_letter_code
_entity_poly.pdbx_strand_id
1 'polypeptide(L)'
;MRVFRPSYFTHRKKFIVTYLINGILASLVAITGGCALYHPWEALIVGAVGSLLANCTVPLLDKLHVDDPVGAIAVHGAGSVWGMMAVGLFVERDTLMELSHGLTGLFRGGGWKLLGVQFLAVLVVSAWSMITTFMLLFIINKFVPIRMTPEEEKAGADLVEHNIRFEFDPTKNHYPKLDLATINTIKLYMESAQHLQNHQTRNGKPPEKLNSATQTEAMSPIRQMAQSDSSSIDATALPKEVVVVRTERDVLTAWMSDDEKNVITNRLPK
;
A
#
# COMPACT_ATOMS: atom_id res chain seq x y z
N MET A 1 -1.55 18.45 -24.09
CA MET A 1 -1.12 18.17 -22.69
C MET A 1 -2.18 18.65 -21.68
N ARG A 2 -3.44 18.17 -21.78
CA ARG A 2 -4.60 18.62 -20.96
C ARG A 2 -5.28 17.47 -20.18
N VAL A 3 -4.56 16.40 -19.86
CA VAL A 3 -5.12 15.21 -19.16
C VAL A 3 -4.90 15.27 -17.63
N PHE A 4 -4.12 16.25 -17.13
CA PHE A 4 -3.68 16.32 -15.73
C PHE A 4 -4.68 16.95 -14.73
N ARG A 5 -5.89 17.31 -15.16
CA ARG A 5 -6.82 18.07 -14.31
C ARG A 5 -7.52 17.30 -13.16
N PRO A 6 -7.75 15.97 -13.20
CA PRO A 6 -8.53 15.31 -12.14
C PRO A 6 -7.86 15.41 -10.75
N SER A 7 -6.57 15.08 -10.65
CA SER A 7 -5.84 15.14 -9.36
C SER A 7 -5.74 16.57 -8.81
N TYR A 8 -5.46 17.55 -9.67
CA TYR A 8 -5.30 18.96 -9.29
C TYR A 8 -6.58 19.57 -8.69
N PHE A 9 -7.75 19.25 -9.26
CA PHE A 9 -9.03 19.77 -8.75
C PHE A 9 -9.51 19.00 -7.52
N THR A 10 -9.27 17.69 -7.45
CA THR A 10 -9.72 16.84 -6.33
C THR A 10 -8.82 16.99 -5.09
N HIS A 11 -7.52 17.25 -5.25
CA HIS A 11 -6.57 17.31 -4.14
C HIS A 11 -5.98 18.70 -3.90
N ARG A 12 -6.85 19.69 -3.66
CA ARG A 12 -6.47 21.02 -3.14
C ARG A 12 -5.33 21.68 -3.95
N LYS A 13 -5.36 21.58 -5.29
CA LYS A 13 -4.33 22.13 -6.22
C LYS A 13 -2.94 21.50 -6.08
N LYS A 14 -2.83 20.28 -5.54
CA LYS A 14 -1.58 19.53 -5.46
C LYS A 14 -1.54 18.44 -6.53
N PHE A 15 -0.36 18.23 -7.10
CA PHE A 15 -0.09 17.11 -7.99
C PHE A 15 0.40 15.93 -7.16
N ILE A 16 -0.36 14.84 -7.14
CA ILE A 16 0.02 13.63 -6.42
C ILE A 16 0.77 12.71 -7.38
N VAL A 17 2.02 12.38 -7.04
CA VAL A 17 2.92 11.56 -7.88
C VAL A 17 2.32 10.17 -8.14
N THR A 18 1.67 9.55 -7.15
CA THR A 18 1.04 8.23 -7.30
C THR A 18 -0.04 8.20 -8.38
N TYR A 19 -0.92 9.20 -8.43
CA TYR A 19 -1.96 9.31 -9.46
C TYR A 19 -1.37 9.58 -10.85
N LEU A 20 -0.25 10.30 -10.92
CA LEU A 20 0.49 10.49 -12.17
C LEU A 20 1.06 9.16 -12.67
N ILE A 21 1.80 8.45 -11.82
CA ILE A 21 2.43 7.17 -12.18
C ILE A 21 1.37 6.15 -12.56
N ASN A 22 0.32 5.98 -11.76
CA ASN A 22 -0.80 5.09 -12.07
C ASN A 22 -1.47 5.48 -13.38
N GLY A 23 -1.62 6.78 -13.65
CA GLY A 23 -2.15 7.28 -14.90
C GLY A 23 -1.29 6.94 -16.12
N ILE A 24 0.05 7.03 -16.00
CA ILE A 24 0.99 6.65 -17.06
C ILE A 24 0.93 5.14 -17.29
N LEU A 25 1.03 4.34 -16.23
CA LEU A 25 0.97 2.88 -16.31
C LEU A 25 -0.35 2.40 -16.91
N ALA A 26 -1.48 2.95 -16.49
CA ALA A 26 -2.80 2.59 -17.02
C ALA A 26 -2.95 2.97 -18.49
N SER A 27 -2.32 4.07 -18.94
CA SER A 27 -2.29 4.43 -20.36
C SER A 27 -1.51 3.41 -21.19
N LEU A 28 -0.37 2.95 -20.68
CA LEU A 28 0.46 1.91 -21.33
C LEU A 28 -0.29 0.56 -21.40
N VAL A 29 -0.99 0.19 -20.33
CA VAL A 29 -1.81 -1.02 -20.30
C VAL A 29 -2.96 -0.92 -21.31
N ALA A 30 -3.70 0.20 -21.31
CA ALA A 30 -4.86 0.38 -22.19
C ALA A 30 -4.49 0.31 -23.68
N ILE A 31 -3.28 0.74 -24.07
CA ILE A 31 -2.85 0.71 -25.47
C ILE A 31 -2.32 -0.66 -25.92
N THR A 32 -1.96 -1.55 -24.99
CA THR A 32 -1.25 -2.80 -25.30
C THR A 32 -2.00 -3.68 -26.30
N GLY A 33 -3.33 -3.83 -26.14
CA GLY A 33 -4.12 -4.74 -26.98
C GLY A 33 -4.28 -4.31 -28.44
N GLY A 34 -4.11 -3.02 -28.75
CA GLY A 34 -4.29 -2.47 -30.11
C GLY A 34 -3.10 -1.67 -30.61
N CYS A 35 -1.92 -1.82 -29.99
CA CYS A 35 -0.75 -0.97 -30.26
C CYS A 35 -0.31 -0.98 -31.74
N ALA A 36 -0.47 -2.11 -32.43
CA ALA A 36 -0.16 -2.24 -33.86
C ALA A 36 -1.33 -1.87 -34.80
N LEU A 37 -2.52 -1.61 -34.25
CA LEU A 37 -3.77 -1.45 -35.00
C LEU A 37 -4.36 -0.03 -34.92
N TYR A 38 -3.96 0.76 -33.92
CA TYR A 38 -4.48 2.11 -33.72
C TYR A 38 -3.73 3.15 -34.55
N HIS A 39 -4.47 4.15 -35.01
CA HIS A 39 -3.87 5.40 -35.48
C HIS A 39 -3.26 6.18 -34.30
N PRO A 40 -2.22 7.02 -34.52
CA PRO A 40 -1.56 7.75 -33.43
C PRO A 40 -2.50 8.60 -32.56
N TRP A 41 -3.54 9.19 -33.15
CA TRP A 41 -4.51 10.00 -32.41
C TRP A 41 -5.49 9.15 -31.58
N GLU A 42 -5.85 7.95 -32.05
CA GLU A 42 -6.68 7.00 -31.31
C GLU A 42 -5.93 6.51 -30.08
N ALA A 43 -4.62 6.25 -30.24
CA ALA A 43 -3.77 5.84 -29.14
C ALA A 43 -3.76 6.85 -27.99
N LEU A 44 -3.76 8.15 -28.30
CA LEU A 44 -3.86 9.21 -27.30
C LEU A 44 -5.19 9.17 -26.53
N ILE A 45 -6.30 8.88 -27.22
CA ILE A 45 -7.63 8.81 -26.61
C ILE A 45 -7.75 7.57 -25.74
N VAL A 46 -7.35 6.40 -26.26
CA VAL A 46 -7.41 5.13 -25.53
C VAL A 46 -6.57 5.21 -24.25
N GLY A 47 -5.35 5.74 -24.35
CA GLY A 47 -4.50 5.96 -23.18
C GLY A 47 -5.10 6.95 -22.18
N ALA A 48 -5.63 8.10 -22.64
CA ALA A 48 -6.24 9.10 -21.76
C ALA A 48 -7.46 8.56 -21.00
N VAL A 49 -8.30 7.75 -21.64
CA VAL A 49 -9.45 7.12 -20.98
C VAL A 49 -8.98 6.03 -20.02
N GLY A 50 -7.97 5.23 -20.37
CA GLY A 50 -7.37 4.24 -19.46
C GLY A 50 -6.83 4.88 -18.18
N SER A 51 -6.11 6.00 -18.32
CA SER A 51 -5.61 6.82 -17.20
C SER A 51 -6.74 7.33 -16.29
N LEU A 52 -7.82 7.81 -16.89
CA LEU A 52 -8.99 8.30 -16.15
C LEU A 52 -9.66 7.18 -15.36
N LEU A 53 -9.90 6.03 -16.01
CA LEU A 53 -10.55 4.88 -15.39
C LEU A 53 -9.74 4.37 -14.20
N ALA A 54 -8.44 4.14 -14.36
CA ALA A 54 -7.60 3.66 -13.26
C ALA A 54 -7.61 4.62 -12.05
N ASN A 55 -7.50 5.93 -12.29
CA ASN A 55 -7.53 6.93 -11.23
C ASN A 55 -8.92 7.05 -10.56
N CYS A 56 -9.99 6.66 -11.24
CA CYS A 56 -11.32 6.53 -10.64
C CYS A 56 -11.51 5.19 -9.90
N THR A 57 -10.83 4.13 -10.34
CA THR A 57 -10.93 2.80 -9.75
C THR A 57 -10.25 2.71 -8.38
N VAL A 58 -9.10 3.35 -8.15
CA VAL A 58 -8.43 3.36 -6.83
C VAL A 58 -9.39 3.77 -5.70
N PRO A 59 -9.99 4.98 -5.70
CA PRO A 59 -10.90 5.38 -4.63
C PRO A 59 -12.22 4.57 -4.61
N LEU A 60 -12.56 3.87 -5.69
CA LEU A 60 -13.70 2.95 -5.70
C LEU A 60 -13.37 1.66 -4.94
N LEU A 61 -12.17 1.10 -5.13
CA LEU A 61 -11.69 -0.07 -4.40
C LEU A 61 -11.56 0.23 -2.90
N ASP A 62 -11.03 1.41 -2.55
CA ASP A 62 -10.96 1.87 -1.16
C ASP A 62 -12.35 1.88 -0.50
N LYS A 63 -13.37 2.39 -1.20
CA LYS A 63 -14.76 2.40 -0.71
C LYS A 63 -15.36 1.01 -0.57
N LEU A 64 -14.90 0.05 -1.37
CA LEU A 64 -15.30 -1.35 -1.30
C LEU A 64 -14.49 -2.13 -0.25
N HIS A 65 -13.57 -1.49 0.48
CA HIS A 65 -12.66 -2.12 1.43
C HIS A 65 -11.82 -3.24 0.79
N VAL A 66 -11.48 -3.06 -0.49
CA VAL A 66 -10.57 -3.95 -1.21
C VAL A 66 -9.17 -3.36 -1.10
N ASP A 67 -8.29 -4.04 -0.38
CA ASP A 67 -6.90 -3.65 -0.17
C ASP A 67 -6.05 -3.98 -1.40
N ASP A 68 -5.86 -2.97 -2.27
CA ASP A 68 -4.99 -3.03 -3.46
C ASP A 68 -3.77 -2.11 -3.26
N PRO A 69 -2.75 -2.55 -2.51
CA PRO A 69 -1.69 -1.67 -1.99
C PRO A 69 -0.82 -1.04 -3.10
N VAL A 70 -0.75 -1.69 -4.26
CA VAL A 70 0.05 -1.24 -5.42
C VAL A 70 -0.80 -0.68 -6.56
N GLY A 71 -2.14 -0.69 -6.43
CA GLY A 71 -3.05 -0.26 -7.49
C GLY A 71 -3.10 -1.20 -8.69
N ALA A 72 -2.81 -2.50 -8.51
CA ALA A 72 -2.75 -3.47 -9.59
C ALA A 72 -4.12 -3.66 -10.26
N ILE A 73 -5.21 -3.74 -9.49
CA ILE A 73 -6.56 -3.91 -10.04
C ILE A 73 -6.99 -2.63 -10.76
N ALA A 74 -6.65 -1.46 -10.21
CA ALA A 74 -6.96 -0.20 -10.85
C ALA A 74 -6.22 -0.01 -12.19
N VAL A 75 -4.90 -0.25 -12.20
CA VAL A 75 -4.07 -0.05 -13.40
C VAL A 75 -4.26 -1.17 -14.41
N HIS A 76 -4.07 -2.42 -13.99
CA HIS A 76 -4.09 -3.57 -14.89
C HIS A 76 -5.51 -4.09 -15.11
N GLY A 77 -6.36 -4.13 -14.10
CA GLY A 77 -7.75 -4.57 -14.24
C GLY A 77 -8.56 -3.59 -15.09
N ALA A 78 -8.82 -2.40 -14.57
CA ALA A 78 -9.66 -1.41 -15.27
C ALA A 78 -9.04 -0.95 -16.60
N GLY A 79 -7.72 -0.74 -16.62
CA GLY A 79 -6.98 -0.39 -17.83
C GLY A 79 -7.07 -1.46 -18.93
N SER A 80 -6.94 -2.75 -18.59
CA SER A 80 -7.04 -3.83 -19.58
C SER A 80 -8.46 -4.02 -20.08
N VAL A 81 -9.47 -3.94 -19.21
CA VAL A 81 -10.88 -4.03 -19.63
C VAL A 81 -11.17 -2.96 -20.66
N TRP A 82 -10.81 -1.70 -20.38
CA TRP A 82 -10.98 -0.62 -21.35
C TRP A 82 -10.17 -0.83 -22.63
N GLY A 83 -8.89 -1.20 -22.52
CA GLY A 83 -8.03 -1.42 -23.68
C GLY A 83 -8.58 -2.50 -24.62
N MET A 84 -9.10 -3.60 -24.07
CA MET A 84 -9.73 -4.67 -24.85
C MET A 84 -11.03 -4.21 -25.50
N MET A 85 -11.86 -3.43 -24.80
CA MET A 85 -13.07 -2.87 -25.39
C MET A 85 -12.74 -1.86 -26.49
N ALA A 86 -11.70 -1.06 -26.32
CA ALA A 86 -11.23 -0.10 -27.32
C ALA A 86 -10.80 -0.79 -28.63
N VAL A 87 -10.23 -2.00 -28.57
CA VAL A 87 -9.91 -2.80 -29.76
C VAL A 87 -11.18 -3.07 -30.56
N GLY A 88 -12.27 -3.45 -29.87
CA GLY A 88 -13.58 -3.68 -30.49
C GLY A 88 -14.24 -2.42 -31.07
N LEU A 89 -13.79 -1.23 -30.67
CA LEU A 89 -14.35 0.04 -31.09
C LEU A 89 -13.58 0.67 -32.25
N PHE A 90 -12.26 0.76 -32.13
CA PHE A 90 -11.42 1.62 -32.98
C PHE A 90 -10.66 0.89 -34.09
N VAL A 91 -10.43 -0.43 -33.97
CA VAL A 91 -9.59 -1.17 -34.93
C VAL A 91 -10.08 -1.01 -36.36
N GLU A 92 -9.17 -0.65 -37.25
CA GLU A 92 -9.41 -0.64 -38.68
C GLU A 92 -8.93 -1.95 -39.30
N ARG A 93 -9.55 -2.36 -40.42
CA ARG A 93 -9.13 -3.55 -41.14
C ARG A 93 -7.74 -3.33 -41.70
N ASP A 94 -6.75 -3.99 -41.10
CA ASP A 94 -5.42 -4.07 -41.67
C ASP A 94 -5.41 -5.05 -42.85
N THR A 95 -5.09 -4.55 -44.05
CA THR A 95 -4.94 -5.33 -45.28
C THR A 95 -3.51 -5.77 -45.55
N LEU A 96 -2.53 -5.28 -44.77
CA LEU A 96 -1.11 -5.56 -45.00
C LEU A 96 -0.63 -6.73 -44.15
N MET A 97 -0.90 -6.74 -42.84
CA MET A 97 -0.46 -7.82 -41.95
C MET A 97 -1.59 -8.71 -41.44
N GLU A 98 -2.84 -8.43 -41.83
CA GLU A 98 -4.05 -9.19 -41.46
C GLU A 98 -4.22 -9.44 -39.94
N LEU A 99 -3.63 -8.58 -39.09
CA LEU A 99 -3.68 -8.69 -37.62
C LEU A 99 -5.10 -8.67 -37.04
N SER A 100 -6.04 -8.06 -37.77
CA SER A 100 -7.45 -7.99 -37.40
C SER A 100 -8.27 -9.21 -37.88
N HIS A 101 -7.66 -10.16 -38.59
CA HIS A 101 -8.34 -11.28 -39.25
C HIS A 101 -9.55 -10.85 -40.10
N GLY A 102 -9.41 -9.69 -40.76
CA GLY A 102 -10.47 -9.11 -41.59
C GLY A 102 -11.64 -8.50 -40.82
N LEU A 103 -11.57 -8.44 -39.49
CA LEU A 103 -12.56 -7.78 -38.65
C LEU A 103 -12.28 -6.29 -38.53
N THR A 104 -13.31 -5.54 -38.18
CA THR A 104 -13.26 -4.08 -38.06
C THR A 104 -14.02 -3.67 -36.82
N GLY A 105 -13.56 -2.60 -36.16
CA GLY A 105 -14.18 -2.03 -34.98
C GLY A 105 -15.53 -1.38 -35.29
N LEU A 106 -16.33 -1.21 -34.24
CA LEU A 106 -17.67 -0.67 -34.35
C LEU A 106 -17.71 0.73 -34.99
N PHE A 107 -16.78 1.61 -34.62
CA PHE A 107 -16.71 2.98 -35.17
C PHE A 107 -16.21 3.05 -36.61
N ARG A 108 -15.68 1.92 -37.12
CA ARG A 108 -15.17 1.78 -38.48
C ARG A 108 -16.12 0.96 -39.37
N GLY A 109 -17.35 0.70 -38.91
CA GLY A 109 -18.40 0.02 -39.68
C GLY A 109 -18.37 -1.51 -39.62
N GLY A 110 -17.53 -2.12 -38.77
CA GLY A 110 -17.40 -3.57 -38.65
C GLY A 110 -18.50 -4.28 -37.84
N GLY A 111 -19.49 -3.52 -37.34
CA GLY A 111 -20.59 -4.04 -36.52
C GLY A 111 -20.16 -4.52 -35.14
N TRP A 112 -21.00 -5.32 -34.50
CA TRP A 112 -20.83 -5.73 -33.09
C TRP A 112 -19.93 -6.95 -32.88
N LYS A 113 -19.52 -7.62 -33.95
CA LYS A 113 -18.82 -8.91 -33.87
C LYS A 113 -17.48 -8.77 -33.13
N LEU A 114 -16.63 -7.83 -33.53
CA LEU A 114 -15.31 -7.65 -32.90
C LEU A 114 -15.47 -7.23 -31.43
N LEU A 115 -16.36 -6.27 -31.14
CA LEU A 115 -16.64 -5.83 -29.77
C LEU A 115 -17.16 -6.97 -28.89
N GLY A 116 -18.05 -7.81 -29.41
CA GLY A 116 -18.56 -8.98 -28.69
C GLY A 116 -17.47 -10.02 -28.41
N VAL A 117 -16.57 -10.26 -29.36
CA VAL A 117 -15.40 -11.15 -29.17
C VAL A 117 -14.48 -10.60 -28.08
N GLN A 118 -14.15 -9.30 -28.11
CA GLN A 118 -13.30 -8.68 -27.10
C GLN A 118 -13.94 -8.70 -25.71
N PHE A 119 -15.25 -8.42 -25.61
CA PHE A 119 -15.99 -8.50 -24.36
C PHE A 119 -15.99 -9.92 -23.79
N LEU A 120 -16.27 -10.92 -24.63
CA LEU A 120 -16.21 -12.32 -24.22
C LEU A 120 -14.80 -12.71 -23.76
N ALA A 121 -13.76 -12.27 -24.48
CA ALA A 121 -12.38 -12.52 -24.10
C ALA A 121 -12.05 -11.93 -22.72
N VAL A 122 -12.49 -10.70 -22.43
CA VAL A 122 -12.35 -10.09 -21.10
C VAL A 122 -13.00 -10.98 -20.03
N LEU A 123 -14.26 -11.38 -20.23
CA LEU A 123 -14.97 -12.23 -19.26
C LEU A 123 -14.27 -13.57 -19.02
N VAL A 124 -13.87 -14.25 -20.10
CA VAL A 124 -13.22 -15.57 -20.03
C VAL A 124 -11.87 -15.47 -19.34
N VAL A 125 -11.03 -14.51 -19.73
CA VAL A 125 -9.69 -14.33 -19.13
C VAL A 125 -9.80 -13.88 -17.67
N SER A 126 -10.71 -12.96 -17.35
CA SER A 126 -10.92 -12.55 -15.96
C SER A 126 -11.44 -13.69 -15.09
N ALA A 127 -12.43 -14.48 -15.57
CA ALA A 127 -12.94 -15.62 -14.85
C ALA A 127 -11.86 -16.70 -14.64
N TRP A 128 -11.13 -17.04 -15.71
CA TRP A 128 -10.02 -17.99 -15.64
C TRP A 128 -8.96 -17.54 -14.64
N SER A 129 -8.49 -16.30 -14.73
CA SER A 129 -7.49 -15.75 -13.82
C SER A 129 -7.98 -15.74 -12.37
N MET A 130 -9.20 -15.26 -12.11
CA MET A 130 -9.74 -15.23 -10.74
C MET A 130 -9.87 -16.64 -10.16
N ILE A 131 -10.44 -17.59 -10.91
CA ILE A 131 -10.67 -18.96 -10.43
C ILE A 131 -9.33 -19.68 -10.19
N THR A 132 -8.42 -19.62 -11.16
CA THR A 132 -7.13 -20.34 -11.06
C THR A 132 -6.23 -19.74 -9.99
N THR A 133 -6.11 -18.42 -9.91
CA THR A 133 -5.34 -17.75 -8.86
C THR A 133 -5.95 -18.00 -7.48
N PHE A 134 -7.27 -17.90 -7.34
CA PHE A 134 -7.94 -18.20 -6.06
C PHE A 134 -7.71 -19.64 -5.62
N MET A 135 -7.89 -20.61 -6.52
CA MET A 135 -7.65 -22.03 -6.22
C MET A 135 -6.19 -22.28 -5.82
N LEU A 136 -5.24 -21.70 -6.56
CA LEU A 136 -3.82 -21.84 -6.28
C LEU A 136 -3.45 -21.25 -4.91
N LEU A 137 -3.84 -20.00 -4.65
CA LEU A 137 -3.56 -19.33 -3.37
C LEU A 137 -4.27 -20.02 -2.21
N PHE A 138 -5.49 -20.51 -2.40
CA PHE A 138 -6.22 -21.26 -1.38
C PHE A 138 -5.51 -22.58 -1.02
N ILE A 139 -5.01 -23.30 -2.02
CA ILE A 139 -4.24 -24.54 -1.80
C ILE A 139 -2.93 -24.22 -1.09
N ILE A 140 -2.17 -23.22 -1.56
CA ILE A 140 -0.91 -22.82 -0.92
C ILE A 140 -1.15 -22.42 0.53
N ASN A 141 -2.18 -21.61 0.80
CA ASN A 141 -2.51 -21.12 2.13
C ASN A 141 -2.86 -22.24 3.14
N LYS A 142 -3.20 -23.45 2.68
CA LYS A 142 -3.38 -24.62 3.57
C LYS A 142 -2.07 -25.22 4.06
N PHE A 143 -0.99 -25.08 3.30
CA PHE A 143 0.32 -25.64 3.64
C PHE A 143 1.25 -24.59 4.22
N VAL A 144 1.23 -23.39 3.65
CA VAL A 144 2.08 -22.25 4.02
C VAL A 144 1.18 -21.02 4.09
N PRO A 145 0.88 -20.50 5.30
CA PRO A 145 0.12 -19.28 5.46
C PRO A 145 0.75 -18.15 4.63
N ILE A 146 -0.02 -17.57 3.72
CA ILE A 146 0.50 -16.55 2.77
C ILE A 146 0.47 -15.15 3.41
N ARG A 147 -0.43 -14.93 4.37
CA ARG A 147 -0.56 -13.67 5.10
C ARG A 147 0.08 -13.78 6.48
N MET A 148 0.82 -12.76 6.87
CA MET A 148 1.37 -12.60 8.22
C MET A 148 0.27 -12.53 9.27
N THR A 149 0.59 -12.90 10.50
CA THR A 149 -0.31 -12.65 11.65
C THR A 149 -0.43 -11.15 11.91
N PRO A 150 -1.52 -10.67 12.56
CA PRO A 150 -1.70 -9.25 12.86
C PRO A 150 -0.57 -8.66 13.72
N GLU A 151 0.08 -9.48 14.54
CA GLU A 151 1.22 -9.08 15.36
C GLU A 151 2.49 -8.90 14.50
N GLU A 152 2.74 -9.83 13.58
CA GLU A 152 3.85 -9.76 12.61
C GLU A 152 3.66 -8.63 11.61
N GLU A 153 2.44 -8.39 11.12
CA GLU A 153 2.11 -7.30 10.20
C GLU A 153 2.37 -5.93 10.85
N LYS A 154 2.11 -5.79 12.16
CA LYS A 154 2.45 -4.58 12.93
C LYS A 154 3.96 -4.43 13.18
N ALA A 155 4.68 -5.54 13.36
CA ALA A 155 6.12 -5.52 13.55
C ALA A 155 6.87 -5.18 12.25
N GLY A 156 6.27 -5.47 11.09
CA GLY A 156 6.76 -5.14 9.77
C GLY A 156 7.51 -6.29 9.09
N ALA A 157 7.24 -6.50 7.80
CA ALA A 157 7.83 -7.57 6.99
C ALA A 157 9.37 -7.51 6.93
N ASP A 158 9.94 -6.30 6.95
CA ASP A 158 11.39 -6.10 6.96
C ASP A 158 12.05 -6.76 8.18
N LEU A 159 11.40 -6.68 9.35
CA LEU A 159 11.88 -7.30 10.59
C LEU A 159 11.59 -8.80 10.62
N VAL A 160 10.36 -9.20 10.30
CA VAL A 160 9.87 -10.57 10.47
C VAL A 160 10.49 -11.54 9.44
N GLU A 161 10.54 -11.13 8.17
CA GLU A 161 11.03 -12.00 7.09
C GLU A 161 12.51 -11.78 6.78
N HIS A 162 12.97 -10.53 6.82
CA HIS A 162 14.31 -10.16 6.35
C HIS A 162 15.30 -9.83 7.47
N ASN A 163 14.83 -9.75 8.73
CA ASN A 163 15.62 -9.32 9.90
C ASN A 163 16.42 -8.03 9.65
N ILE A 164 15.88 -7.16 8.78
CA ILE A 164 16.45 -5.85 8.47
C ILE A 164 16.00 -4.91 9.59
N ARG A 165 16.98 -4.37 10.30
CA ARG A 165 16.77 -3.39 11.38
C ARG A 165 17.08 -2.01 10.84
N PHE A 166 16.16 -1.07 11.04
CA PHE A 166 16.42 0.34 10.76
C PHE A 166 17.30 1.02 11.82
N GLU A 167 17.66 0.32 12.89
CA GLU A 167 18.55 0.84 13.93
C GLU A 167 20.01 0.52 13.56
N PHE A 168 20.67 1.46 12.88
CA PHE A 168 22.13 1.50 12.88
C PHE A 168 22.57 1.94 14.27
N ASP A 169 23.22 1.05 15.04
CA ASP A 169 23.89 1.41 16.28
C ASP A 169 25.26 2.03 15.93
N PRO A 170 25.42 3.37 15.98
CA PRO A 170 26.68 4.02 15.62
C PRO A 170 27.82 3.67 16.58
N THR A 171 27.53 3.09 17.74
CA THR A 171 28.54 2.75 18.75
C THR A 171 29.14 1.36 18.55
N LYS A 172 28.43 0.45 17.88
CA LYS A 172 28.86 -0.96 17.74
C LYS A 172 29.16 -1.41 16.31
N ASN A 173 28.82 -0.60 15.30
CA ASN A 173 29.02 -0.90 13.88
C ASN A 173 28.54 -2.33 13.50
N HIS A 174 27.50 -2.80 14.19
CA HIS A 174 27.00 -4.17 14.13
C HIS A 174 25.48 -4.13 14.33
N TYR A 175 24.74 -4.87 13.52
CA TYR A 175 23.30 -5.03 13.71
C TYR A 175 23.05 -5.99 14.89
N PRO A 176 22.29 -5.61 15.94
CA PRO A 176 22.01 -6.52 17.05
C PRO A 176 21.26 -7.77 16.55
N LYS A 177 21.49 -8.95 17.16
CA LYS A 177 20.72 -10.18 16.86
C LYS A 177 19.46 -10.24 17.73
N LEU A 178 18.36 -10.78 17.22
CA LEU A 178 17.12 -11.01 17.99
C LEU A 178 17.25 -12.44 18.50
N ASP A 179 17.37 -12.61 19.81
CA ASP A 179 17.14 -13.90 20.41
C ASP A 179 15.63 -14.12 20.64
N LEU A 180 15.26 -15.39 20.79
CA LEU A 180 13.87 -15.78 21.07
C LEU A 180 13.35 -15.15 22.37
N ALA A 181 14.23 -14.79 23.30
CA ALA A 181 13.86 -14.11 24.53
C ALA A 181 13.31 -12.70 24.25
N THR A 182 13.93 -11.95 23.34
CA THR A 182 13.46 -10.61 22.95
C THR A 182 12.08 -10.67 22.29
N ILE A 183 11.85 -11.65 21.41
CA ILE A 183 10.54 -11.87 20.75
C ILE A 183 9.46 -12.18 21.80
N ASN A 184 9.75 -13.07 22.75
CA ASN A 184 8.81 -13.44 23.81
C ASN A 184 8.51 -12.27 24.75
N THR A 185 9.49 -11.41 25.00
CA THR A 185 9.31 -10.22 25.84
C THR A 185 8.42 -9.19 25.15
N ILE A 186 8.59 -8.98 23.85
CA ILE A 186 7.70 -8.11 23.04
C ILE A 186 6.27 -8.67 23.05
N LYS A 187 6.11 -9.98 22.86
CA LYS A 187 4.78 -10.65 22.95
C LYS A 187 4.11 -10.40 24.30
N LEU A 188 4.82 -10.65 25.40
CA LEU A 188 4.30 -10.43 26.76
C LEU A 188 3.91 -8.96 26.99
N TYR A 189 4.71 -8.03 26.48
CA TYR A 189 4.42 -6.61 26.61
C TYR A 189 3.15 -6.22 25.83
N MET A 190 3.00 -6.71 24.60
CA MET A 190 1.82 -6.46 23.76
C MET A 190 0.55 -7.08 24.37
N GLU A 191 0.62 -8.31 24.88
CA GLU A 191 -0.48 -8.96 25.59
C GLU A 191 -0.91 -8.18 26.84
N SER A 192 0.05 -7.67 27.62
CA SER A 192 -0.23 -6.86 28.81
C SER A 192 -0.90 -5.52 28.47
N ALA A 193 -0.45 -4.85 27.40
CA ALA A 193 -1.03 -3.60 26.92
C ALA A 193 -2.46 -3.80 26.41
N GLN A 194 -2.71 -4.90 25.72
CA GLN A 194 -4.03 -5.27 25.21
C GLN A 194 -4.99 -5.64 26.35
N HIS A 195 -4.49 -6.29 27.41
CA HIS A 195 -5.26 -6.60 28.62
C HIS A 195 -5.66 -5.34 29.41
N LEU A 196 -4.77 -4.35 29.50
CA LEU A 196 -5.06 -3.05 30.11
C LEU A 196 -6.12 -2.26 29.32
N GLN A 197 -6.06 -2.30 28.00
CA GLN A 197 -7.04 -1.66 27.12
C GLN A 197 -8.42 -2.32 27.23
N ASN A 198 -8.47 -3.65 27.39
CA ASN A 198 -9.70 -4.42 27.63
C ASN A 198 -10.29 -4.17 29.04
N HIS A 199 -9.45 -3.93 30.05
CA HIS A 199 -9.90 -3.57 31.40
C HIS A 199 -10.51 -2.16 31.46
N GLN A 200 -9.96 -1.21 30.70
CA GLN A 200 -10.48 0.16 30.60
C GLN A 200 -11.84 0.23 29.90
N THR A 201 -12.01 -0.53 28.80
CA THR A 201 -13.27 -0.62 28.05
C THR A 201 -14.37 -1.34 28.84
N ARG A 202 -14.03 -2.38 29.63
CA ARG A 202 -14.97 -3.07 30.53
C ARG A 202 -15.50 -2.19 31.67
N ASN A 203 -14.75 -1.17 32.09
CA ASN A 203 -15.17 -0.20 33.12
C ASN A 203 -15.88 1.04 32.54
N GLY A 204 -16.33 0.99 31.27
CA GLY A 204 -17.16 2.04 30.66
C GLY A 204 -16.44 3.35 30.36
N LYS A 205 -15.10 3.40 30.47
CA LYS A 205 -14.31 4.56 30.04
C LYS A 205 -14.01 4.44 28.53
N PRO A 206 -14.19 5.50 27.72
CA PRO A 206 -13.82 5.48 26.32
C PRO A 206 -12.32 5.17 26.19
N PRO A 207 -11.88 4.42 25.17
CA PRO A 207 -10.46 4.09 24.99
C PRO A 207 -9.70 5.39 24.73
N GLU A 208 -8.98 5.86 25.74
CA GLU A 208 -8.09 7.01 25.61
C GLU A 208 -6.94 6.58 24.69
N LYS A 209 -6.73 7.30 23.59
CA LYS A 209 -5.64 6.99 22.65
C LYS A 209 -4.33 7.09 23.40
N LEU A 210 -3.64 5.95 23.56
CA LEU A 210 -2.34 5.86 24.20
C LEU A 210 -1.38 6.83 23.49
N ASN A 211 -1.01 7.92 24.16
CA ASN A 211 -0.09 8.91 23.62
C ASN A 211 1.36 8.35 23.63
N SER A 212 2.18 8.83 22.69
CA SER A 212 3.54 8.32 22.42
C SER A 212 4.48 8.35 23.63
N ALA A 213 4.25 9.23 24.61
CA ALA A 213 4.98 9.26 25.87
C ALA A 213 4.68 8.05 26.77
N THR A 214 3.43 7.58 26.83
CA THR A 214 3.07 6.38 27.61
C THR A 214 3.67 5.12 26.99
N GLN A 215 3.82 5.08 25.66
CA GLN A 215 4.59 4.04 24.97
C GLN A 215 6.10 4.16 25.24
N THR A 216 6.63 5.38 25.38
CA THR A 216 8.06 5.63 25.64
C THR A 216 8.44 5.29 27.09
N GLU A 217 7.61 5.61 28.08
CA GLU A 217 7.81 5.21 29.49
C GLU A 217 7.61 3.71 29.68
N ALA A 218 6.62 3.12 29.00
CA ALA A 218 6.44 1.67 28.86
C ALA A 218 7.66 0.96 28.25
N MET A 219 8.36 1.62 27.32
CA MET A 219 9.60 1.12 26.74
C MET A 219 10.84 1.42 27.59
N SER A 220 10.75 2.20 28.67
CA SER A 220 11.92 2.52 29.50
C SER A 220 12.51 1.29 30.23
N PRO A 221 11.72 0.33 30.76
CA PRO A 221 12.25 -0.93 31.29
C PRO A 221 12.81 -1.81 30.17
N ILE A 222 12.24 -1.78 28.97
CA ILE A 222 12.74 -2.49 27.77
C ILE A 222 14.08 -1.91 27.33
N ARG A 223 14.25 -0.58 27.44
CA ARG A 223 15.50 0.14 27.14
C ARG A 223 16.60 -0.16 28.16
N GLN A 224 16.24 -0.33 29.44
CA GLN A 224 17.17 -0.79 30.48
C GLN A 224 17.51 -2.27 30.33
N MET A 225 16.53 -3.14 30.00
CA MET A 225 16.73 -4.56 29.71
C MET A 225 17.60 -4.80 28.47
N ALA A 226 17.46 -3.99 27.42
CA ALA A 226 18.30 -4.06 26.23
C ALA A 226 19.74 -3.56 26.48
N GLN A 227 20.00 -2.89 27.60
CA GLN A 227 21.30 -2.33 27.97
C GLN A 227 22.04 -3.13 29.06
N SER A 228 21.38 -4.05 29.77
CA SER A 228 21.97 -4.86 30.84
C SER A 228 22.11 -6.34 30.45
N ASP A 229 23.25 -6.95 30.79
CA ASP A 229 23.47 -8.39 30.63
C ASP A 229 22.36 -9.21 31.34
N SER A 230 21.90 -10.26 30.65
CA SER A 230 20.72 -11.09 30.97
C SER A 230 20.77 -11.86 32.30
N SER A 231 21.75 -11.61 33.17
CA SER A 231 22.03 -12.36 34.40
C SER A 231 21.61 -11.64 35.69
N SER A 232 21.03 -10.44 35.65
CA SER A 232 20.95 -9.58 36.85
C SER A 232 19.62 -8.86 37.17
N ILE A 233 18.48 -9.19 36.56
CA ILE A 233 17.27 -8.36 36.72
C ILE A 233 16.21 -8.99 37.64
N ASP A 234 15.93 -8.31 38.77
CA ASP A 234 14.86 -8.59 39.74
C ASP A 234 13.54 -7.91 39.29
N ALA A 235 12.47 -8.70 39.18
CA ALA A 235 11.18 -8.33 38.62
C ALA A 235 10.29 -7.44 39.54
N THR A 236 10.78 -7.01 40.70
CA THR A 236 9.96 -6.33 41.73
C THR A 236 9.97 -4.79 41.69
N ALA A 237 10.71 -4.15 40.78
CA ALA A 237 11.06 -2.72 40.87
C ALA A 237 10.24 -1.71 40.00
N LEU A 238 9.02 -2.02 39.55
CA LEU A 238 8.25 -1.08 38.70
C LEU A 238 7.55 0.05 39.50
N PRO A 239 7.66 1.33 39.08
CA PRO A 239 7.09 2.48 39.81
C PRO A 239 5.56 2.60 39.67
N LYS A 240 4.93 3.18 40.70
CA LYS A 240 3.48 3.07 40.98
C LYS A 240 2.56 4.19 40.46
N GLU A 241 3.03 5.28 39.84
CA GLU A 241 2.13 6.34 39.37
C GLU A 241 2.72 7.19 38.22
N VAL A 242 1.88 7.61 37.27
CA VAL A 242 2.24 8.32 36.01
C VAL A 242 1.55 9.69 35.95
N VAL A 243 2.29 10.72 35.51
CA VAL A 243 1.85 12.14 35.37
C VAL A 243 1.73 12.53 33.89
N VAL A 244 0.74 13.37 33.54
CA VAL A 244 0.28 13.63 32.15
C VAL A 244 0.78 14.96 31.56
N VAL A 245 1.27 14.97 30.30
CA VAL A 245 1.68 16.18 29.53
C VAL A 245 0.98 16.24 28.14
N ARG A 246 0.86 17.46 27.56
CA ARG A 246 -0.33 17.92 26.81
C ARG A 246 -0.26 18.21 25.28
N THR A 247 0.84 18.11 24.49
CA THR A 247 0.78 18.57 23.06
C THR A 247 1.63 17.84 21.99
N GLU A 248 1.18 17.90 20.72
CA GLU A 248 1.79 17.30 19.50
C GLU A 248 3.20 17.83 19.12
N ARG A 249 3.59 19.01 19.61
CA ARG A 249 4.88 19.65 19.29
C ARG A 249 6.06 18.86 19.88
N ASP A 250 5.83 18.15 20.96
CA ASP A 250 6.82 17.38 21.71
C ASP A 250 7.19 16.06 21.00
N VAL A 251 6.30 15.57 20.13
CA VAL A 251 6.45 14.28 19.43
C VAL A 251 7.46 14.38 18.29
N LEU A 252 7.51 15.51 17.58
CA LEU A 252 8.42 15.69 16.45
C LEU A 252 9.87 15.94 16.90
N THR A 253 10.06 16.61 18.03
CA THR A 253 11.39 16.89 18.59
C THR A 253 12.06 15.68 19.25
N ALA A 254 11.30 14.62 19.54
CA ALA A 254 11.80 13.42 20.19
C ALA A 254 12.68 12.54 19.28
N TRP A 255 12.62 12.72 17.96
CA TRP A 255 13.28 11.87 16.96
C TRP A 255 14.43 12.56 16.22
N MET A 256 14.75 13.79 16.58
CA MET A 256 15.77 14.60 15.90
C MET A 256 17.07 14.60 16.69
N SER A 257 18.20 14.61 15.98
CA SER A 257 19.51 14.81 16.63
C SER A 257 19.63 16.26 17.16
N ASP A 258 20.51 16.49 18.13
CA ASP A 258 20.67 17.83 18.72
C ASP A 258 21.20 18.87 17.71
N ASP A 259 21.90 18.42 16.67
CA ASP A 259 22.33 19.28 15.55
C ASP A 259 21.15 19.69 14.66
N GLU A 260 20.19 18.80 14.42
CA GLU A 260 18.97 19.10 13.64
C GLU A 260 18.05 20.08 14.39
N LYS A 261 17.99 19.97 15.72
CA LYS A 261 17.24 20.92 16.57
C LYS A 261 17.82 22.34 16.46
N ASN A 262 19.14 22.48 16.37
CA ASN A 262 19.83 23.78 16.30
C ASN A 262 19.74 24.49 14.93
N VAL A 263 19.53 23.73 13.84
CA VAL A 263 19.36 24.31 12.49
C VAL A 263 17.97 24.92 12.32
N ILE A 264 16.95 24.37 12.99
CA ILE A 264 15.55 24.84 12.90
C ILE A 264 15.31 26.06 13.79
N THR A 265 15.90 26.09 14.99
CA THR A 265 15.75 27.21 15.94
C THR A 265 16.40 28.50 15.45
N ASN A 266 17.43 28.43 14.60
CA ASN A 266 18.16 29.61 14.10
C ASN A 266 17.67 30.17 12.74
N ARG A 267 16.71 29.52 12.05
CA ARG A 267 16.26 29.93 10.70
C ARG A 267 14.88 30.59 10.64
N LEU A 268 14.16 30.73 11.74
CA LEU A 268 12.80 31.29 11.73
C LEU A 268 12.74 32.56 12.61
N PRO A 269 12.17 33.67 12.10
CA PRO A 269 12.03 34.89 12.89
C PRO A 269 11.11 34.65 14.08
N LYS A 270 11.44 35.30 15.20
CA LYS A 270 10.74 35.23 16.48
C LYS A 270 9.26 35.60 16.38
#